data_AF-A0A6L6JMM0-F1
#
_entry.id   AF-A0A6L6JMM0-F1
#
_cell.length_a   1.000
_cell.length_b   1.000
_cell.length_c   1.000
_cell.angle_alpha   90.00
_cell.angle_beta   90.00
_cell.angle_gamma   90.00
#
_symmetry.space_group_name_H-M   'P 1'
#
loop_
_entity.id
_entity.type
_entity.pdbx_description
1 polymer ?
#
loop_
_entity_poly.entity_id
_entity_poly.type
_entity_poly.pdbx_seq_one_letter_code
_entity_poly.pdbx_strand_id
1 'polypeptide(L)'
;MEARAESECGQLMSWGLFEVIESGEKHIIGHASAYGFDVITQELVHVDFNPKTKTGIAVTKTGILYHLQGKPLKFGVKGHQQLREFVQIHNCSIKVLKV
;
A
#
# COMPACT_ATOMS: atom_id res chain seq x y z
N MET A 1 -14.33 -25.80 12.49
CA MET A 1 -13.98 -24.85 11.41
C MET A 1 -13.07 -23.81 12.05
N GLU A 2 -11.78 -24.14 12.11
CA GLU A 2 -10.80 -23.46 12.96
C GLU A 2 -10.06 -22.37 12.18
N ALA A 3 -9.89 -21.23 12.85
CA ALA A 3 -8.95 -20.15 12.57
C ALA A 3 -8.79 -19.76 11.08
N ARG A 4 -9.67 -18.87 10.59
CA ARG A 4 -9.31 -18.01 9.46
C ARG A 4 -8.16 -17.12 9.94
N ALA A 5 -6.96 -17.58 9.62
CA ALA A 5 -5.66 -16.95 9.79
C ALA A 5 -5.72 -15.51 10.28
N GLU A 6 -5.21 -15.30 11.50
CA GLU A 6 -4.51 -14.10 11.89
C GLU A 6 -3.34 -13.90 10.89
N SER A 7 -3.64 -13.44 9.66
CA SER A 7 -2.67 -13.30 8.57
C SER A 7 -1.79 -12.07 8.78
N GLU A 8 -0.92 -12.16 9.78
CA GLU A 8 0.44 -11.64 9.70
C GLU A 8 1.09 -12.23 8.41
N CYS A 9 1.91 -11.56 7.61
CA CYS A 9 2.63 -10.31 7.77
C CYS A 9 3.11 -9.91 6.35
N GLY A 10 2.42 -8.99 5.67
CA GLY A 10 2.96 -8.40 4.44
C GLY A 10 3.95 -7.30 4.81
N GLN A 11 5.26 -7.55 4.76
CA GLN A 11 6.23 -6.47 4.89
C GLN A 11 6.36 -5.75 3.54
N LEU A 12 5.95 -4.48 3.51
CA LEU A 12 6.11 -3.62 2.35
C LEU A 12 7.38 -2.80 2.52
N MET A 13 8.38 -3.14 1.71
CA MET A 13 9.57 -2.34 1.50
C MET A 13 9.29 -1.35 0.38
N SER A 14 9.94 -0.18 0.39
CA SER A 14 9.92 0.73 -0.77
C SER A 14 8.50 1.03 -1.27
N TRP A 15 7.69 1.63 -0.41
CA TRP A 15 6.24 1.78 -0.61
C TRP A 15 5.84 3.25 -0.80
N GLY A 16 4.64 3.52 -1.31
CA GLY A 16 4.07 4.86 -1.36
C GLY A 16 2.55 4.82 -1.25
N LEU A 17 2.00 5.91 -0.72
CA LEU A 17 0.57 6.06 -0.45
C LEU A 17 -0.08 6.89 -1.56
N PHE A 18 -1.24 6.45 -2.03
CA PHE A 18 -2.07 7.23 -2.95
C PHE A 18 -3.54 7.15 -2.56
N GLU A 19 -4.30 8.12 -3.04
CA GLU A 19 -5.74 8.25 -2.83
C GLU A 19 -6.45 8.28 -4.18
N VAL A 20 -7.54 7.54 -4.30
CA VAL A 20 -8.47 7.63 -5.43
C VAL A 20 -9.32 8.88 -5.22
N ILE A 21 -9.28 9.81 -6.18
CA ILE A 21 -9.84 11.16 -6.00
C ILE A 21 -11.38 11.09 -5.88
N GLU A 22 -12.02 10.21 -6.63
CA GLU A 22 -13.47 10.11 -6.70
C GLU A 22 -14.09 9.51 -5.44
N SER A 23 -13.43 8.52 -4.81
CA SER A 23 -13.94 7.80 -3.64
C SER A 23 -13.29 8.23 -2.32
N GLY A 24 -12.12 8.88 -2.38
CA GLY A 24 -11.28 9.15 -1.21
C GLY A 24 -10.59 7.90 -0.65
N GLU A 25 -10.66 6.77 -1.36
CA GLU A 25 -10.07 5.51 -0.92
C GLU A 25 -8.55 5.59 -0.97
N LYS A 26 -7.90 5.18 0.13
CA LYS A 26 -6.44 5.19 0.25
C LYS A 26 -5.88 3.80 0.01
N HIS A 27 -4.78 3.73 -0.72
CA HIS A 27 -4.09 2.50 -1.08
C HIS A 27 -2.58 2.70 -0.95
N ILE A 28 -1.87 1.62 -0.65
CA ILE A 28 -0.42 1.58 -0.73
C ILE A 28 -0.02 0.77 -1.96
N ILE A 29 0.95 1.27 -2.71
CA ILE A 29 1.74 0.46 -3.62
C ILE A 29 3.11 0.23 -2.99
N GLY A 30 3.60 -1.00 -2.95
CA GLY A 30 4.89 -1.30 -2.33
C GLY A 30 5.44 -2.67 -2.70
N HIS A 31 6.73 -2.85 -2.48
CA HIS A 31 7.41 -4.10 -2.75
C HIS A 31 7.19 -5.08 -1.60
N ALA A 32 6.46 -6.16 -1.83
CA ALA A 32 6.24 -7.18 -0.82
C ALA A 32 7.47 -8.11 -0.75
N SER A 33 8.31 -7.93 0.28
CA SER A 33 9.58 -8.67 0.41
C SER A 33 9.39 -10.19 0.48
N ALA A 34 8.31 -10.63 1.12
CA ALA A 34 7.95 -12.04 1.24
C ALA A 34 7.67 -12.72 -0.11
N TYR A 35 7.27 -11.95 -1.13
CA TYR A 35 6.85 -12.48 -2.42
C TYR A 35 7.72 -12.02 -3.60
N GLY A 36 8.58 -11.02 -3.40
CA GLY A 36 9.53 -10.54 -4.42
C GLY A 36 8.89 -9.75 -5.57
N PHE A 37 7.67 -9.22 -5.39
CA PHE A 37 6.99 -8.39 -6.39
C PHE A 37 6.27 -7.19 -5.77
N ASP A 38 5.96 -6.20 -6.63
CA ASP A 38 5.26 -4.97 -6.25
C ASP A 38 3.74 -5.22 -6.21
N VAL A 39 3.10 -4.80 -5.12
CA VAL A 39 1.66 -4.98 -4.87
C VAL A 39 0.98 -3.64 -4.63
N ILE A 40 -0.27 -3.53 -5.08
CA ILE A 40 -1.21 -2.49 -4.64
C ILE A 40 -2.13 -3.11 -3.60
N THR A 41 -2.21 -2.52 -2.42
CA THR A 41 -3.10 -2.99 -1.35
C THR A 41 -4.56 -2.73 -1.70
N GLN A 42 -5.45 -3.46 -1.05
CA GLN A 42 -6.85 -3.06 -0.96
C GLN A 42 -6.98 -1.71 -0.23
N GLU A 43 -8.20 -1.17 -0.23
CA GLU A 43 -8.55 0.05 0.50
C GLU A 43 -8.08 -0.04 1.96
N LEU A 44 -7.44 1.02 2.43
CA LEU A 44 -6.92 1.16 3.78
C LEU A 44 -7.94 1.79 4.70
N VAL A 45 -8.07 1.23 5.91
CA VAL A 45 -8.84 1.83 7.00
C VAL A 45 -7.95 2.56 8.00
N HIS A 46 -6.67 2.20 8.07
CA HIS A 46 -5.71 2.83 8.95
C HIS A 46 -4.31 2.79 8.36
N VAL A 47 -3.56 3.88 8.56
CA VAL A 47 -2.13 3.96 8.24
C VAL A 47 -1.47 4.84 9.29
N ASP A 48 -0.39 4.33 9.87
CA ASP A 48 0.47 5.07 10.80
C ASP A 48 1.93 4.82 10.42
N PHE A 49 2.71 5.89 10.32
CA PHE A 49 4.12 5.80 9.96
C PHE A 49 4.94 6.79 10.76
N ASN A 50 6.01 6.28 11.36
CA ASN A 50 6.95 7.09 12.10
C ASN A 50 8.18 7.40 11.22
N PRO A 51 8.33 8.65 10.75
CA PRO A 51 9.44 9.03 9.86
C PRO A 51 10.80 8.99 10.55
N LYS A 52 10.86 9.06 11.91
CA LYS A 52 12.11 8.98 12.67
C LYS A 52 12.66 7.56 12.66
N THR A 53 11.80 6.57 12.89
CA THR A 53 12.19 5.14 12.91
C THR A 53 12.11 4.48 11.54
N LYS A 54 11.46 5.12 10.56
CA LYS A 54 11.19 4.58 9.21
C LYS A 54 10.40 3.27 9.26
N THR A 55 9.50 3.19 10.21
CA THR A 55 8.63 2.04 10.44
C THR A 55 7.20 2.51 10.62
N GLY A 56 6.25 1.66 10.23
CA GLY A 56 4.83 1.95 10.37
C GLY A 56 3.99 0.71 10.15
N ILE A 57 2.68 0.91 10.18
CA ILE A 57 1.68 -0.11 9.91
C ILE A 57 0.61 0.45 8.98
N ALA A 58 0.02 -0.44 8.18
CA ALA A 58 -1.19 -0.16 7.43
C ALA A 58 -2.16 -1.32 7.58
N VAL A 59 -3.44 -1.01 7.73
CA VAL A 59 -4.52 -1.99 7.88
C VAL A 59 -5.51 -1.79 6.74
N THR A 60 -5.78 -2.85 6.00
CA THR A 60 -6.81 -2.83 4.95
C THR A 60 -8.21 -2.98 5.55
N LYS A 61 -9.23 -2.61 4.78
CA LYS A 61 -10.65 -2.81 5.12
C LYS A 61 -11.04 -4.26 5.35
N THR A 62 -10.29 -5.19 4.76
CA THR A 62 -10.43 -6.63 4.98
C THR A 62 -9.69 -7.15 6.22
N GLY A 63 -9.01 -6.28 6.96
CA GLY A 63 -8.31 -6.62 8.20
C GLY A 63 -6.88 -7.11 8.00
N ILE A 64 -6.30 -6.96 6.80
CA ILE A 64 -4.92 -7.37 6.51
C ILE A 64 -3.96 -6.32 7.07
N LEU A 65 -3.01 -6.77 7.90
CA LEU A 65 -1.96 -5.94 8.48
C LEU A 65 -0.69 -5.99 7.62
N TYR A 66 -0.22 -4.81 7.23
CA TYR A 66 1.05 -4.62 6.53
C TYR A 66 2.04 -3.86 7.41
N HIS A 67 3.26 -4.41 7.54
CA HIS A 67 4.37 -3.69 8.15
C HIS A 67 5.03 -2.80 7.10
N LEU A 68 5.04 -1.50 7.36
CA LEU A 68 5.70 -0.52 6.52
C LEU A 68 7.14 -0.35 6.99
N GLN A 69 8.10 -0.59 6.11
CA GLN A 69 9.50 -0.38 6.41
C GLN A 69 10.19 0.43 5.32
N GLY A 70 11.21 1.19 5.74
CA GLY A 70 11.99 2.02 4.85
C GLY A 70 11.33 3.38 4.60
N LYS A 71 11.74 4.04 3.52
CA LYS A 71 11.24 5.38 3.19
C LYS A 71 10.02 5.27 2.27
N PRO A 72 8.99 6.11 2.49
CA PRO A 72 7.96 6.33 1.48
C PRO A 72 8.66 6.83 0.20
N LEU A 73 8.53 6.10 -0.90
CA LEU A 73 9.13 6.43 -2.18
C LEU A 73 8.20 7.28 -3.03
N LYS A 74 8.81 8.17 -3.82
CA LYS A 74 8.23 8.57 -5.10
C LYS A 74 8.44 7.39 -6.04
N PHE A 75 7.36 6.80 -6.52
CA PHE A 75 7.34 5.55 -7.29
C PHE A 75 8.48 5.46 -8.32
N GLY A 76 9.10 4.29 -8.48
CA GLY A 76 10.03 4.06 -9.60
C GLY A 76 9.29 4.00 -10.94
N VAL A 77 9.99 3.79 -12.06
CA VAL A 77 9.38 3.64 -13.40
C VAL A 77 8.31 2.52 -13.40
N LYS A 78 8.61 1.39 -12.75
CA LYS A 78 7.68 0.25 -12.60
C LYS A 78 6.45 0.61 -11.77
N GLY A 79 6.63 1.27 -10.62
CA GLY A 79 5.51 1.73 -9.79
C GLY A 79 4.60 2.73 -10.52
N HIS A 80 5.16 3.64 -11.32
CA HIS A 80 4.36 4.53 -12.16
C HIS A 80 3.58 3.79 -13.24
N GLN A 81 4.13 2.70 -13.79
CA GLN A 81 3.39 1.87 -14.75
C GLN A 81 2.20 1.17 -14.07
N GLN A 82 2.40 0.53 -12.92
CA GLN A 82 1.32 -0.13 -12.18
C GLN A 82 0.22 0.85 -11.76
N LEU A 83 0.58 2.06 -11.34
CA LEU A 83 -0.41 3.10 -11.04
C LEU A 83 -1.20 3.54 -12.27
N ARG A 84 -0.58 3.60 -13.45
CA ARG A 84 -1.29 3.87 -14.72
C ARG A 84 -2.22 2.73 -15.10
N GLU A 85 -1.78 1.48 -14.94
CA GLU A 85 -2.60 0.30 -15.19
C GLU A 85 -3.81 0.28 -14.24
N PHE A 86 -3.60 0.58 -12.96
CA PHE A 86 -4.68 0.72 -11.96
C PHE A 86 -5.70 1.78 -12.38
N VAL A 87 -5.25 2.98 -12.74
CA VAL A 87 -6.09 4.08 -13.23
C VAL A 87 -6.91 3.66 -14.45
N GLN A 88 -6.31 2.95 -15.40
CA GLN A 88 -6.98 2.49 -16.62
C GLN A 88 -8.03 1.40 -16.34
N ILE A 89 -7.69 0.41 -15.51
CA ILE A 89 -8.59 -0.70 -15.17
C ILE A 89 -9.80 -0.21 -14.37
N HIS A 90 -9.56 0.68 -13.41
CA HIS A 90 -10.60 1.18 -12.51
C HIS A 90 -11.28 2.46 -13.02
N ASN A 91 -10.83 3.00 -14.16
CA ASN A 91 -11.32 4.24 -14.75
C ASN A 91 -11.47 5.39 -13.72
N CYS A 92 -10.40 5.64 -12.97
CA CYS A 92 -10.37 6.58 -11.86
C CYS A 92 -9.16 7.51 -11.91
N SER A 93 -9.17 8.56 -11.10
CA SER A 93 -8.04 9.47 -10.95
C SER A 93 -7.37 9.22 -9.59
N ILE A 94 -6.04 9.30 -9.55
CA ILE A 94 -5.30 9.10 -8.30
C ILE A 94 -4.46 10.32 -7.94
N LYS A 95 -4.26 10.51 -6.64
CA LYS A 95 -3.37 11.51 -6.06
C LYS A 95 -2.35 10.84 -5.16
N VAL A 96 -1.08 11.10 -5.43
CA VAL A 96 0.03 10.63 -4.58
C VAL A 96 0.05 11.44 -3.29
N LEU A 97 0.03 10.74 -2.15
CA LEU A 97 0.07 11.35 -0.83
C LEU A 97 1.50 11.36 -0.27
N LYS A 98 1.84 12.40 0.48
CA LYS A 98 3.06 12.45 1.29
C LYS A 98 2.76 11.83 2.66
N VAL A 99 3.69 11.03 3.15
CA VAL A 99 3.64 10.37 4.45
C VAL A 99 4.76 10.89 5.34
#